data_AF-A0A2D7JU72-F1
#
_entry.id   AF-A0A2D7JU72-F1
#
_cell.length_a   1.000
_cell.length_b   1.000
_cell.length_c   1.000
_cell.angle_alpha   90.00
_cell.angle_beta   90.00
_cell.angle_gamma   90.00
#
_symmetry.space_group_name_H-M   'P 1'
#
loop_
_entity.id
_entity.type
_entity.pdbx_description
1 polymer ?
#
loop_
_entity_poly.entity_id
_entity_poly.type
_entity_poly.pdbx_seq_one_letter_code
_entity_poly.pdbx_strand_id
1 'polypeptide(L)'
;MSEEKYADYIQAVLKECPEADSAEVASAFAKYEDEFYIPPQDAMRSVLRRFKSGTGPTTSTASTRQSRETKKVALLSELSGDDRDIEIEVTIATHNIRDQLIRGEEKQIAFGFLEDNPWEENGTKTRWDYKDWGPHANLAAGSIVRIEGASVNEYNGKMSLNINQSTRIVVLKEGVATTVSTNDPIEIKSVPSEGYICVVGRVLASRPDQIHRKDGSGSIDVVRGRIADETGTIGFLSWEPFDHEVGSLLKIDGAQVRSFRDTPELNFGRTTRIEVFHDANFSDLETLSNSTSLTISQFRDGSRDVDAVIQITEWNKRSFTRDGEEKFLWSGQIADPSGRCRMSAWQELPIRSEDLPVTVRLKGVRIRAWQGIPDVTVDTADQVEILSAPPWDESIDLINHCVEIPLTEMVAGPSRVGIQTTGLVVSVRDDSGLILRCTECRRVLREGACADHGPNEGNEDVRLRLVVDHGGSTAAVLVNKEATLASLSMTIEALHASVSEHGKDGFVQRVREILLGRTIVASGRSIVDDQGAMLLSDKLEIPEKDSQLRATELRALWGWS
;
A
#
# COMPACT_ATOMS: atom_id res chain seq x y z
N MET A 1 42.23 36.09 -44.16
CA MET A 1 41.70 36.48 -42.83
C MET A 1 41.24 35.28 -42.00
N SER A 2 40.60 34.26 -42.57
CA SER A 2 40.20 33.04 -41.84
C SER A 2 41.36 32.03 -41.65
N GLU A 3 42.24 31.86 -42.63
CA GLU A 3 43.35 30.90 -42.53
C GLU A 3 44.36 31.22 -41.42
N GLU A 4 44.68 32.50 -41.18
CA GLU A 4 45.59 32.90 -40.10
C GLU A 4 44.98 32.65 -38.71
N LYS A 5 43.66 32.82 -38.55
CA LYS A 5 42.96 32.62 -37.27
C LYS A 5 42.95 31.15 -36.84
N TYR A 6 42.92 30.23 -37.81
CA TYR A 6 42.85 28.79 -37.55
C TYR A 6 44.14 28.04 -37.87
N ALA A 7 45.26 28.74 -38.07
CA ALA A 7 46.51 28.18 -38.58
C ALA A 7 46.98 26.92 -37.82
N ASP A 8 46.95 26.96 -36.49
CA ASP A 8 47.37 25.84 -35.64
C ASP A 8 46.43 24.62 -35.79
N TYR A 9 45.12 24.86 -35.91
CA TYR A 9 44.12 23.80 -36.09
C TYR A 9 44.17 23.22 -37.50
N ILE A 10 44.39 24.05 -38.53
CA ILE A 10 44.57 23.61 -39.91
C ILE A 10 45.80 22.71 -40.02
N GLN A 11 46.93 23.09 -39.41
CA GLN A 11 48.13 22.23 -39.39
C GLN A 11 47.87 20.88 -38.72
N ALA A 12 47.12 20.87 -37.60
CA ALA A 12 46.79 19.65 -36.91
C ALA A 12 45.84 18.74 -37.71
N VAL A 13 44.93 19.30 -38.52
CA VAL A 13 44.08 18.53 -39.44
C VAL A 13 44.91 17.99 -40.61
N LEU A 14 45.76 18.80 -41.22
CA LEU A 14 46.60 18.39 -42.36
C LEU A 14 47.62 17.31 -42.01
N LYS A 15 48.10 17.29 -40.75
CA LYS A 15 48.99 16.22 -40.26
C LYS A 15 48.31 14.85 -40.24
N GLU A 16 47.00 14.82 -39.98
CA GLU A 16 46.18 13.61 -39.92
C GLU A 16 45.51 13.29 -41.26
N CYS A 17 45.33 14.30 -42.12
CA CYS A 17 44.73 14.22 -43.47
C CYS A 17 45.58 15.03 -44.47
N PRO A 18 46.67 14.46 -45.02
CA PRO A 18 47.61 15.21 -45.88
C PRO A 18 47.04 15.69 -47.21
N GLU A 19 45.91 15.12 -47.63
CA GLU A 19 45.25 15.43 -48.91
C GLU A 19 44.13 16.48 -48.80
N ALA A 20 43.85 17.00 -47.59
CA ALA A 20 42.82 18.03 -47.39
C ALA A 20 43.33 19.43 -47.82
N ASP A 21 42.44 20.26 -48.35
CA ASP A 21 42.74 21.65 -48.70
C ASP A 21 42.67 22.56 -47.47
N SER A 22 43.72 23.35 -47.22
CA SER A 22 43.81 24.27 -46.07
C SER A 22 42.67 25.28 -46.03
N ALA A 23 42.24 25.76 -47.20
CA ALA A 23 41.18 26.76 -47.30
C ALA A 23 39.81 26.16 -46.93
N GLU A 24 39.56 24.90 -47.29
CA GLU A 24 38.32 24.20 -46.94
C GLU A 24 38.28 23.85 -45.45
N VAL A 25 39.42 23.47 -44.86
CA VAL A 25 39.52 23.22 -43.41
C VAL A 25 39.26 24.51 -42.63
N ALA A 26 39.85 25.64 -43.05
CA ALA A 26 39.60 26.95 -42.45
C ALA A 26 38.12 27.36 -42.50
N SER A 27 37.48 27.13 -43.65
CA SER A 27 36.04 27.40 -43.84
C SER A 27 35.17 26.51 -42.96
N ALA A 28 35.55 25.24 -42.76
CA ALA A 28 34.84 24.35 -41.85
C ALA A 28 34.90 24.83 -40.40
N PHE A 29 36.07 25.28 -39.91
CA PHE A 29 36.19 25.84 -38.57
C PHE A 29 35.42 27.16 -38.41
N ALA A 30 35.50 28.05 -39.39
CA ALA A 30 34.72 29.29 -39.40
C ALA A 30 33.22 29.00 -39.31
N LYS A 31 32.72 28.00 -40.04
CA LYS A 31 31.30 27.62 -39.98
C LYS A 31 30.88 27.13 -38.59
N TYR A 32 31.71 26.33 -37.93
CA TYR A 32 31.41 25.86 -36.55
C TYR A 32 31.44 27.00 -35.53
N GLU A 33 32.35 27.95 -35.69
CA GLU A 33 32.45 29.09 -34.78
C GLU A 33 31.35 30.13 -35.03
N ASP A 34 31.04 30.46 -36.29
CA ASP A 34 30.13 31.55 -36.63
C ASP A 34 28.65 31.12 -36.64
N GLU A 35 28.34 29.90 -37.10
CA GLU A 35 26.95 29.41 -37.16
C GLU A 35 26.52 28.63 -35.92
N PHE A 36 27.45 27.93 -35.27
CA PHE A 36 27.14 27.07 -34.13
C PHE A 36 27.74 27.58 -32.80
N TYR A 37 28.50 28.68 -32.83
CA TYR A 37 29.16 29.27 -31.66
C TYR A 37 30.05 28.26 -30.91
N ILE A 38 30.63 27.30 -31.63
CA ILE A 38 31.50 26.27 -31.08
C ILE A 38 32.96 26.70 -31.27
N PRO A 39 33.76 26.78 -30.18
CA PRO A 39 35.18 27.10 -30.28
C PRO A 39 35.95 26.11 -31.19
N PRO A 40 36.95 26.56 -31.95
CA PRO A 40 37.70 25.70 -32.89
C PRO A 40 38.30 24.43 -32.27
N GLN A 41 38.74 24.51 -31.00
CA GLN A 41 39.26 23.36 -30.25
C GLN A 41 38.22 22.22 -30.10
N ASP A 42 36.95 22.58 -29.87
CA ASP A 42 35.87 21.62 -29.64
C ASP A 42 35.31 21.07 -30.97
N ALA A 43 35.44 21.85 -32.04
CA ALA A 43 35.08 21.45 -33.40
C ALA A 43 36.11 20.51 -34.06
N MET A 44 37.32 20.39 -33.51
CA MET A 44 38.46 19.67 -34.10
C MET A 44 38.14 18.23 -34.51
N ARG A 45 37.45 17.47 -33.64
CA ARG A 45 37.11 16.07 -33.89
C ARG A 45 36.08 15.91 -35.01
N SER A 46 35.16 16.85 -35.12
CA SER A 46 34.11 16.88 -36.15
C SER A 46 34.68 17.26 -37.51
N VAL A 47 35.58 18.25 -37.54
CA VAL A 47 36.30 18.65 -38.76
C VAL A 47 37.23 17.53 -39.24
N LEU A 48 38.03 16.93 -38.37
CA LEU A 48 38.86 15.76 -38.70
C LEU A 48 38.04 14.61 -39.29
N ARG A 49 36.90 14.28 -38.68
CA ARG A 49 36.03 13.21 -39.17
C ARG A 49 35.52 13.50 -40.58
N ARG A 50 35.12 14.75 -40.86
CA ARG A 50 34.63 15.19 -42.17
C ARG A 50 35.67 15.01 -43.27
N PHE A 51 36.93 15.37 -43.01
CA PHE A 51 38.01 15.24 -43.99
C PHE A 51 38.60 13.81 -44.06
N LYS A 52 38.44 12.98 -43.03
CA LYS A 52 38.78 11.54 -43.09
C LYS A 52 37.75 10.70 -43.86
N SER A 53 36.48 11.10 -43.86
CA SER A 53 35.41 10.30 -44.47
C SER A 53 35.11 10.63 -45.94
N GLY A 54 35.79 11.62 -46.55
CA GLY A 54 35.62 11.98 -47.97
C GLY A 54 34.22 12.47 -48.36
N THR A 55 33.32 12.65 -47.38
CA THR A 55 31.95 13.13 -47.59
C THR A 55 31.97 14.66 -47.56
N GLY A 56 32.05 15.25 -48.76
CA GLY A 56 31.76 16.67 -48.96
C GLY A 56 30.35 17.02 -48.47
N PRO A 57 30.06 18.32 -48.20
CA PRO A 57 28.73 18.74 -47.82
C PRO A 57 27.80 18.46 -49.01
N THR A 58 26.79 17.62 -48.82
CA THR A 58 25.64 17.62 -49.71
C THR A 58 25.12 19.05 -49.76
N THR A 59 25.21 19.65 -50.94
CA THR A 59 24.58 20.91 -51.28
C THR A 59 23.17 20.92 -50.73
N SER A 60 22.86 21.97 -49.98
CA SER A 60 21.52 22.36 -49.59
C SER A 60 20.65 22.54 -50.85
N THR A 61 20.06 21.45 -51.36
CA THR A 61 18.66 21.54 -51.71
C THR A 61 17.97 21.93 -50.42
N ALA A 62 17.27 23.07 -50.46
CA ALA A 62 16.43 23.52 -49.37
C ALA A 62 15.68 22.31 -48.82
N SER A 63 16.13 21.78 -47.68
CA SER A 63 15.31 20.93 -46.88
C SER A 63 14.24 21.89 -46.42
N THR A 64 13.13 21.87 -47.16
CA THR A 64 11.80 22.06 -46.61
C THR A 64 11.90 21.61 -45.17
N ARG A 65 11.59 22.49 -44.20
CA ARG A 65 11.17 22.02 -42.89
C ARG A 65 10.13 20.95 -43.20
N GLN A 66 10.52 19.68 -43.21
CA GLN A 66 9.57 18.62 -42.97
C GLN A 66 9.07 18.99 -41.59
N SER A 67 7.85 19.52 -41.56
CA SER A 67 7.04 19.44 -40.37
C SER A 67 7.21 18.01 -39.87
N ARG A 68 7.90 17.84 -38.74
CA ARG A 68 7.77 16.57 -38.03
C ARG A 68 6.27 16.45 -37.79
N GLU A 69 5.66 15.48 -38.44
CA GLU A 69 4.24 15.23 -38.24
C GLU A 69 4.14 14.67 -36.83
N THR A 70 3.58 15.49 -35.92
CA THR A 70 3.40 15.08 -34.54
C THR A 70 2.46 13.88 -34.50
N LYS A 71 2.95 12.74 -34.00
CA LYS A 71 2.14 11.52 -33.90
C LYS A 71 1.24 11.63 -32.67
N LYS A 72 -0.01 12.00 -32.89
CA LYS A 72 -1.03 12.06 -31.84
C LYS A 72 -1.65 10.69 -31.59
N VAL A 73 -1.59 10.24 -30.34
CA VAL A 73 -2.11 8.92 -29.90
C VAL A 73 -2.99 9.08 -28.68
N ALA A 74 -3.92 8.15 -28.49
CA ALA A 74 -4.74 8.09 -27.28
C ALA A 74 -4.16 7.10 -26.24
N LEU A 75 -3.59 5.99 -26.70
CA LEU A 75 -3.05 4.92 -25.87
C LEU A 75 -1.54 4.81 -26.03
N LEU A 76 -0.86 4.43 -24.94
CA LEU A 76 0.58 4.14 -24.97
C LEU A 76 0.88 2.91 -25.83
N SER A 77 -0.05 1.98 -25.96
CA SER A 77 0.09 0.79 -26.82
C SER A 77 0.16 1.10 -28.32
N GLU A 78 -0.17 2.32 -28.74
CA GLU A 78 -0.07 2.77 -30.14
C GLU A 78 1.36 3.23 -30.50
N LEU A 79 2.26 3.26 -29.52
CA LEU A 79 3.62 3.74 -29.63
C LEU A 79 4.65 2.61 -29.72
N SER A 80 5.74 2.90 -30.40
CA SER A 80 6.89 2.01 -30.67
C SER A 80 8.21 2.71 -30.32
N GLY A 81 9.29 1.94 -30.17
CA GLY A 81 10.60 2.46 -29.74
C GLY A 81 11.22 3.50 -30.68
N ASP A 82 10.76 3.55 -31.93
CA ASP A 82 11.22 4.47 -32.96
C ASP A 82 10.42 5.78 -32.99
N ASP A 83 9.30 5.88 -32.26
CA ASP A 83 8.44 7.05 -32.30
C ASP A 83 9.13 8.29 -31.69
N ARG A 84 9.17 9.35 -32.49
CA ARG A 84 9.69 10.68 -32.14
C ARG A 84 8.59 11.70 -32.36
N ASP A 85 8.60 12.75 -31.54
CA ASP A 85 7.67 13.89 -31.67
C ASP A 85 6.20 13.45 -31.52
N ILE A 86 5.86 12.89 -30.36
CA ILE A 86 4.52 12.40 -30.06
C ILE A 86 3.66 13.43 -29.33
N GLU A 87 2.33 13.31 -29.45
CA GLU A 87 1.35 13.99 -28.60
C GLU A 87 0.47 12.95 -27.89
N ILE A 88 0.43 12.99 -26.56
CA ILE A 88 -0.42 12.09 -25.74
C ILE A 88 -0.93 12.80 -24.49
N GLU A 89 -2.15 12.47 -24.06
CA GLU A 89 -2.71 12.85 -22.77
C GLU A 89 -2.59 11.70 -21.77
N VAL A 90 -1.99 11.97 -20.62
CA VAL A 90 -1.69 10.96 -19.59
C VAL A 90 -1.96 11.49 -18.20
N THR A 91 -2.23 10.58 -17.26
CA THR A 91 -2.19 10.88 -15.83
C THR A 91 -0.77 10.63 -15.33
N ILE A 92 -0.21 11.60 -14.59
CA ILE A 92 1.05 11.43 -13.87
C ILE A 92 0.76 10.59 -12.62
N ALA A 93 1.06 9.29 -12.66
CA ALA A 93 0.85 8.41 -11.52
C ALA A 93 1.87 8.70 -10.40
N THR A 94 3.12 8.98 -10.77
CA THR A 94 4.16 9.43 -9.82
C THR A 94 5.07 10.47 -10.47
N HIS A 95 5.56 11.42 -9.67
CA HIS A 95 6.55 12.39 -10.09
C HIS A 95 7.61 12.51 -9.00
N ASN A 96 8.85 12.17 -9.34
CA ASN A 96 9.98 12.22 -8.43
C ASN A 96 11.05 13.08 -9.07
N ILE A 97 11.74 13.85 -8.24
CA ILE A 97 12.84 14.72 -8.65
C ILE A 97 14.11 14.21 -7.99
N ARG A 98 15.21 14.15 -8.74
CA ARG A 98 16.52 13.77 -8.23
C ARG A 98 17.63 14.58 -8.89
N ASP A 99 18.67 14.87 -8.14
CA ASP A 99 19.90 15.47 -8.67
C ASP A 99 20.83 14.38 -9.21
N GLN A 100 21.32 14.57 -10.44
CA GLN A 100 22.24 13.66 -11.11
C GLN A 100 23.44 14.41 -11.68
N LEU A 101 24.65 13.92 -11.38
CA LEU A 101 25.87 14.43 -11.98
C LEU A 101 25.98 13.94 -13.43
N ILE A 102 25.83 14.84 -14.40
CA ILE A 102 25.91 14.54 -15.82
C ILE A 102 27.04 15.36 -16.42
N ARG A 103 28.08 14.68 -16.92
CA ARG A 103 29.26 15.32 -17.54
C ARG A 103 29.93 16.39 -16.66
N GLY A 104 29.89 16.23 -15.33
CA GLY A 104 30.51 17.12 -14.36
C GLY A 104 29.62 18.27 -13.85
N GLU A 105 28.39 18.42 -14.36
CA GLU A 105 27.40 19.36 -13.85
C GLU A 105 26.29 18.63 -13.08
N GLU A 106 25.86 19.18 -11.95
CA GLU A 106 24.65 18.71 -11.26
C GLU A 106 23.42 19.19 -12.04
N LYS A 107 22.60 18.24 -12.49
CA LYS A 107 21.32 18.53 -13.14
C LYS A 107 20.21 17.83 -12.39
N GLN A 108 19.17 18.59 -12.11
CA GLN A 108 17.93 18.07 -11.57
C GLN A 108 17.13 17.42 -12.69
N ILE A 109 16.79 16.14 -12.52
CA ILE A 109 15.98 15.36 -13.44
C ILE A 109 14.70 14.91 -12.77
N ALA A 110 13.61 14.87 -13.53
CA ALA A 110 12.35 14.31 -13.07
C ALA A 110 12.12 12.93 -13.69
N PHE A 111 11.52 12.02 -12.92
CA PHE A 111 11.17 10.69 -13.40
C PHE A 111 9.98 10.13 -12.62
N GLY A 112 9.27 9.18 -13.23
CA GLY A 112 8.16 8.53 -12.57
C GLY A 112 7.36 7.65 -13.52
N PHE A 113 6.10 7.46 -13.16
CA PHE A 113 5.13 6.67 -13.93
C PHE A 113 4.04 7.57 -14.50
N LEU A 114 3.62 7.26 -15.72
CA LEU A 114 2.46 7.85 -16.37
C LEU A 114 1.52 6.76 -16.87
N GLU A 115 0.24 7.10 -16.98
CA GLU A 115 -0.83 6.20 -17.40
C GLU A 115 -1.66 6.83 -18.52
N ASP A 116 -2.00 6.05 -19.55
CA ASP A 116 -2.97 6.45 -20.56
C ASP A 116 -4.41 6.42 -20.02
N ASN A 117 -5.38 6.82 -20.86
CA ASN A 117 -6.79 6.94 -20.50
C ASN A 117 -7.07 7.77 -19.24
N PRO A 118 -6.59 9.04 -19.17
CA PRO A 118 -6.76 9.88 -17.98
C PRO A 118 -8.22 10.24 -17.65
N TRP A 119 -9.16 10.08 -18.59
CA TRP A 119 -10.55 10.50 -18.45
C TRP A 119 -11.53 9.34 -18.19
N GLU A 120 -11.09 8.09 -18.22
CA GLU A 120 -11.93 6.92 -17.96
C GLU A 120 -11.68 6.36 -16.55
N GLU A 121 -12.72 6.33 -15.70
CA GLU A 121 -12.62 5.83 -14.33
C GLU A 121 -12.53 4.29 -14.25
N ASN A 122 -13.12 3.56 -15.20
CA ASN A 122 -13.17 2.09 -15.23
C ASN A 122 -12.51 1.48 -16.49
N GLY A 123 -11.68 2.25 -17.20
CA GLY A 123 -10.96 1.80 -18.39
C GLY A 123 -9.71 0.99 -18.06
N THR A 124 -9.23 0.16 -18.99
CA THR A 124 -7.91 -0.48 -18.87
C THR A 124 -6.83 0.58 -19.09
N LYS A 125 -5.90 0.72 -18.13
CA LYS A 125 -4.80 1.69 -18.21
C LYS A 125 -3.46 0.97 -18.42
N THR A 126 -2.66 1.48 -19.34
CA THR A 126 -1.28 1.08 -19.56
C THR A 126 -0.37 2.05 -18.82
N ARG A 127 0.61 1.52 -18.08
CA ARG A 127 1.56 2.32 -17.30
C ARG A 127 2.97 2.22 -17.88
N TRP A 128 3.57 3.35 -18.23
CA TRP A 128 4.97 3.44 -18.67
C TRP A 128 5.82 4.27 -17.71
N ASP A 129 7.13 4.01 -17.68
CA ASP A 129 8.09 4.92 -17.06
C ASP A 129 8.25 6.17 -17.93
N TYR A 130 8.56 7.31 -17.31
CA TYR A 130 9.07 8.48 -18.02
C TYR A 130 10.30 9.08 -17.35
N LYS A 131 11.10 9.76 -18.17
CA LYS A 131 12.20 10.62 -17.73
C LYS A 131 12.04 11.98 -18.37
N ASP A 132 12.12 13.01 -17.55
CA ASP A 132 12.14 14.40 -17.96
C ASP A 132 13.53 14.99 -17.73
N TRP A 133 14.19 15.28 -18.86
CA TRP A 133 15.50 15.93 -18.92
C TRP A 133 15.37 17.44 -19.07
N GLY A 134 14.15 17.97 -19.15
CA GLY A 134 13.86 19.39 -19.15
C GLY A 134 13.56 19.92 -17.75
N PRO A 135 13.74 21.23 -17.51
CA PRO A 135 13.37 21.87 -16.26
C PRO A 135 11.86 22.20 -16.23
N HIS A 136 10.99 21.23 -16.54
CA HIS A 136 9.54 21.47 -16.52
C HIS A 136 9.03 21.48 -15.09
N ALA A 137 8.84 22.68 -14.55
CA ALA A 137 8.18 22.86 -13.26
C ALA A 137 6.68 22.52 -13.35
N ASN A 138 6.10 22.04 -12.26
CA ASN A 138 4.65 21.85 -12.02
C ASN A 138 4.02 20.51 -12.45
N LEU A 139 4.81 19.44 -12.57
CA LEU A 139 4.25 18.08 -12.62
C LEU A 139 3.99 17.59 -11.18
N ALA A 140 2.76 17.19 -10.89
CA ALA A 140 2.37 16.61 -9.61
C ALA A 140 1.73 15.24 -9.85
N ALA A 141 1.82 14.35 -8.84
CA ALA A 141 1.09 13.10 -8.88
C ALA A 141 -0.42 13.37 -8.96
N GLY A 142 -1.13 12.61 -9.79
CA GLY A 142 -2.54 12.81 -10.10
C GLY A 142 -2.83 13.92 -11.13
N SER A 143 -1.83 14.67 -11.60
CA SER A 143 -2.04 15.65 -12.67
C SER A 143 -2.39 14.94 -13.98
N ILE A 144 -3.37 15.47 -14.71
CA ILE A 144 -3.60 15.09 -16.11
C ILE A 144 -2.85 16.07 -16.97
N VAL A 145 -1.96 15.57 -17.83
CA VAL A 145 -1.11 16.40 -18.67
C VAL A 145 -1.17 15.96 -20.12
N ARG A 146 -1.06 16.93 -21.03
CA ARG A 146 -0.75 16.71 -22.44
C ARG A 146 0.73 16.92 -22.67
N ILE A 147 1.39 15.91 -23.22
CA ILE A 147 2.82 15.92 -23.54
C ILE A 147 2.95 16.03 -25.05
N GLU A 148 3.56 17.11 -25.55
CA GLU A 148 3.73 17.43 -26.97
C GLU A 148 5.23 17.45 -27.31
N GLY A 149 5.66 16.61 -28.25
CA GLY A 149 7.06 16.54 -28.70
C GLY A 149 7.95 15.66 -27.83
N ALA A 150 7.37 14.68 -27.12
CA ALA A 150 8.15 13.64 -26.44
C ALA A 150 8.63 12.57 -27.42
N SER A 151 9.53 11.70 -26.96
CA SER A 151 10.05 10.59 -27.74
C SER A 151 10.00 9.30 -26.94
N VAL A 152 9.84 8.17 -27.62
CA VAL A 152 9.82 6.86 -26.98
C VAL A 152 11.24 6.31 -26.88
N ASN A 153 11.54 5.68 -25.76
CA ASN A 153 12.78 4.95 -25.56
C ASN A 153 12.46 3.49 -25.22
N GLU A 154 13.07 2.57 -25.94
CA GLU A 154 12.96 1.13 -25.71
C GLU A 154 14.27 0.58 -25.15
N TYR A 155 14.20 -0.13 -24.03
CA TYR A 155 15.33 -0.82 -23.44
C TYR A 155 14.92 -2.19 -22.92
N ASN A 156 15.58 -3.26 -23.37
CA ASN A 156 15.25 -4.65 -23.05
C ASN A 156 13.75 -4.99 -23.24
N GLY A 157 13.13 -4.47 -24.32
CA GLY A 157 11.71 -4.68 -24.63
C GLY A 157 10.74 -3.89 -23.74
N LYS A 158 11.24 -3.02 -22.84
CA LYS A 158 10.41 -2.10 -22.05
C LYS A 158 10.42 -0.72 -22.68
N MET A 159 9.23 -0.20 -22.95
CA MET A 159 9.02 1.16 -23.46
C MET A 159 8.95 2.18 -22.32
N SER A 160 9.44 3.39 -22.59
CA SER A 160 9.42 4.53 -21.67
C SER A 160 9.31 5.84 -22.46
N LEU A 161 8.75 6.88 -21.86
CA LEU A 161 8.71 8.21 -22.47
C LEU A 161 9.90 9.07 -22.04
N ASN A 162 10.53 9.70 -23.02
CA ASN A 162 11.64 10.62 -22.84
C ASN A 162 11.18 12.03 -23.20
N ILE A 163 11.02 12.85 -22.16
CA ILE A 163 10.64 14.26 -22.21
C ILE A 163 11.95 15.06 -22.22
N ASN A 164 12.13 15.88 -23.26
CA ASN A 164 13.34 16.69 -23.44
C ASN A 164 13.03 18.16 -23.21
N GLN A 165 14.05 19.02 -23.10
CA GLN A 165 13.87 20.48 -22.98
C GLN A 165 12.98 21.13 -24.05
N SER A 166 12.87 20.51 -25.23
CA SER A 166 12.02 20.99 -26.33
C SER A 166 10.57 20.48 -26.27
N THR A 167 10.27 19.54 -25.37
CA THR A 167 8.93 18.97 -25.19
C THR A 167 8.06 19.99 -24.46
N ARG A 168 6.83 20.17 -24.93
CA ARG A 168 5.87 21.07 -24.29
C ARG A 168 4.91 20.25 -23.44
N ILE A 169 4.75 20.63 -22.17
CA ILE A 169 3.81 20.00 -21.24
C ILE A 169 2.70 20.99 -20.93
N VAL A 170 1.45 20.56 -21.12
CA VAL A 170 0.26 21.34 -20.75
C VAL A 170 -0.47 20.60 -19.65
N VAL A 171 -0.59 21.21 -18.47
CA VAL A 171 -1.39 20.66 -17.37
C VAL A 171 -2.88 20.91 -17.66
N LEU A 172 -3.63 19.84 -17.86
CA LEU A 172 -5.08 19.88 -18.11
C LEU A 172 -5.90 19.82 -16.81
N LYS A 173 -5.37 19.13 -15.80
CA LYS A 173 -5.92 19.06 -14.44
C LYS A 173 -4.78 19.01 -13.44
N GLU A 174 -4.80 19.89 -12.43
CA GLU A 174 -3.83 19.88 -11.35
C GLU A 174 -4.01 18.64 -10.46
N GLY A 175 -2.91 17.96 -10.19
CA GLY A 175 -2.79 16.92 -9.18
C GLY A 175 -2.43 17.50 -7.81
N VAL A 176 -2.50 16.66 -6.78
CA VAL A 176 -2.01 17.02 -5.46
C VAL A 176 -0.50 16.74 -5.46
N ALA A 177 0.31 17.78 -5.28
CA ALA A 177 1.75 17.61 -5.15
C ALA A 177 2.05 16.65 -3.98
N THR A 178 2.70 15.52 -4.25
CA THR A 178 3.32 14.72 -3.20
C THR A 178 4.50 15.55 -2.70
N THR A 179 4.33 16.23 -1.57
CA THR A 179 5.27 17.21 -1.03
C THR A 179 6.54 16.61 -0.42
N VAL A 180 6.75 15.30 -0.52
CA VAL A 180 7.96 14.66 0.01
C VAL A 180 9.04 14.75 -1.05
N SER A 181 9.95 15.72 -0.89
CA SER A 181 11.28 15.67 -1.49
C SER A 181 11.88 14.30 -1.19
N THR A 182 12.18 13.52 -2.24
CA THR A 182 12.67 12.14 -2.07
C THR A 182 13.93 12.03 -1.21
N ASN A 183 14.66 13.12 -1.00
CA ASN A 183 15.88 13.18 -0.18
C ASN A 183 15.64 13.40 1.33
N ASP A 184 14.49 13.98 1.72
CA ASP A 184 14.21 14.33 3.12
C ASP A 184 13.55 13.14 3.83
N PRO A 185 14.12 12.68 4.96
CA PRO A 185 13.53 11.59 5.71
C PRO A 185 12.11 11.91 6.18
N ILE A 186 11.17 10.99 5.95
CA ILE A 186 9.86 10.99 6.60
C ILE A 186 9.84 10.01 7.78
N GLU A 187 8.95 10.27 8.72
CA GLU A 187 8.64 9.35 9.81
C GLU A 187 7.99 8.07 9.28
N ILE A 188 8.32 6.93 9.87
CA ILE A 188 7.80 5.62 9.47
C ILE A 188 6.27 5.56 9.53
N LYS A 189 5.64 6.19 10.53
CA LYS A 189 4.18 6.26 10.63
C LYS A 189 3.51 6.98 9.45
N SER A 190 4.24 7.86 8.78
CA SER A 190 3.76 8.68 7.66
C SER A 190 4.06 8.05 6.29
N VAL A 191 4.59 6.82 6.25
CA VAL A 191 4.89 6.12 5.00
C VAL A 191 3.60 5.89 4.20
N PRO A 192 3.55 6.33 2.93
CA PRO A 192 2.37 6.13 2.07
C PRO A 192 2.20 4.67 1.65
N SER A 193 1.09 4.32 1.01
CA SER A 193 0.87 2.96 0.49
C SER A 193 1.74 2.62 -0.73
N GLU A 194 2.15 3.63 -1.49
CA GLU A 194 2.98 3.51 -2.68
C GLU A 194 3.89 4.74 -2.83
N GLY A 195 5.00 4.59 -3.56
CA GLY A 195 5.87 5.70 -3.95
C GLY A 195 7.35 5.42 -3.73
N TYR A 196 8.16 6.48 -3.79
CA TYR A 196 9.57 6.45 -3.38
C TYR A 196 9.75 7.40 -2.22
N ILE A 197 10.48 6.97 -1.20
CA ILE A 197 10.67 7.74 0.03
C ILE A 197 12.12 7.69 0.50
N CYS A 198 12.45 8.62 1.39
CA CYS A 198 13.61 8.54 2.25
C CYS A 198 13.14 8.33 3.69
N VAL A 199 13.79 7.41 4.42
CA VAL A 199 13.54 7.15 5.84
C VAL A 199 14.85 7.00 6.59
N VAL A 200 14.84 7.36 7.87
CA VAL A 200 15.93 7.06 8.80
C VAL A 200 15.38 6.10 9.84
N GLY A 201 16.03 4.95 10.01
CA GLY A 201 15.57 3.94 10.93
C GLY A 201 16.67 3.02 11.40
N ARG A 202 16.51 2.48 12.60
CA ARG A 202 17.40 1.46 13.17
C ARG A 202 16.92 0.08 12.75
N VAL A 203 17.85 -0.77 12.31
CA VAL A 203 17.55 -2.16 11.94
C VAL A 203 17.17 -2.96 13.19
N LEU A 204 15.93 -3.44 13.27
CA LEU A 204 15.46 -4.31 14.37
C LEU A 204 15.69 -5.80 14.05
N ALA A 205 15.51 -6.18 12.80
CA ALA A 205 15.67 -7.55 12.33
C ALA A 205 16.20 -7.55 10.91
N SER A 206 17.04 -8.54 10.58
CA SER A 206 17.54 -8.80 9.24
C SER A 206 17.83 -10.30 9.10
N ARG A 207 17.27 -10.93 8.06
CA ARG A 207 17.45 -12.35 7.78
C ARG A 207 17.45 -12.63 6.27
N PRO A 208 18.32 -13.54 5.80
CA PRO A 208 18.22 -14.08 4.46
C PRO A 208 16.88 -14.81 4.27
N ASP A 209 16.28 -14.66 3.09
CA ASP A 209 15.08 -15.36 2.68
C ASP A 209 15.18 -15.70 1.18
N GLN A 210 14.31 -16.59 0.69
CA GLN A 210 14.32 -17.02 -0.69
C GLN A 210 12.91 -17.01 -1.27
N ILE A 211 12.71 -16.23 -2.35
CA ILE A 211 11.45 -16.16 -3.06
C ILE A 211 11.48 -17.12 -4.25
N HIS A 212 10.69 -18.19 -4.18
CA HIS A 212 10.48 -19.10 -5.30
C HIS A 212 9.54 -18.48 -6.34
N ARG A 213 9.95 -18.47 -7.61
CA ARG A 213 9.11 -17.97 -8.70
C ARG A 213 7.95 -18.93 -8.99
N LYS A 214 6.78 -18.38 -9.28
CA LYS A 214 5.56 -19.15 -9.57
C LYS A 214 5.66 -20.00 -10.84
N ASP A 215 6.54 -19.62 -11.77
CA ASP A 215 6.79 -20.32 -13.04
C ASP A 215 7.79 -21.48 -12.91
N GLY A 216 8.30 -21.75 -11.71
CA GLY A 216 9.28 -22.81 -11.45
C GLY A 216 10.69 -22.50 -11.97
N SER A 217 10.96 -21.29 -12.47
CA SER A 217 12.27 -20.88 -13.03
C SER A 217 13.34 -20.60 -11.97
N GLY A 218 13.22 -21.22 -10.80
CA GLY A 218 14.15 -21.11 -9.68
C GLY A 218 13.73 -20.10 -8.61
N SER A 219 14.71 -19.72 -7.79
CA SER A 219 14.50 -18.89 -6.61
C SER A 219 15.37 -17.63 -6.65
N ILE A 220 14.91 -16.58 -5.99
CA ILE A 220 15.64 -15.32 -5.83
C ILE A 220 15.98 -15.17 -4.36
N ASP A 221 17.28 -15.05 -4.06
CA ASP A 221 17.74 -14.72 -2.72
C ASP A 221 17.44 -13.25 -2.43
N VAL A 222 16.85 -13.01 -1.28
CA VAL A 222 16.44 -11.68 -0.81
C VAL A 222 16.79 -11.56 0.67
N VAL A 223 16.84 -10.34 1.19
CA VAL A 223 16.97 -10.11 2.63
C VAL A 223 15.67 -9.48 3.12
N ARG A 224 15.09 -10.06 4.16
CA ARG A 224 13.93 -9.51 4.86
C ARG A 224 14.34 -8.93 6.19
N GLY A 225 13.67 -7.88 6.60
CA GLY A 225 13.89 -7.33 7.92
C GLY A 225 12.88 -6.26 8.27
N ARG A 226 13.16 -5.58 9.37
CA ARG A 226 12.34 -4.50 9.91
C ARG A 226 13.24 -3.38 10.38
N ILE A 227 12.84 -2.15 10.10
CA ILE A 227 13.46 -0.95 10.65
C ILE A 227 12.46 -0.21 11.54
N ALA A 228 12.98 0.58 12.46
CA ALA A 228 12.20 1.33 13.42
C ALA A 228 12.72 2.75 13.64
N ASP A 229 11.79 3.64 13.96
CA ASP A 229 12.01 4.97 14.50
C ASP A 229 11.07 5.16 15.70
N GLU A 230 11.03 6.37 16.26
CA GLU A 230 10.17 6.69 17.41
C GLU A 230 8.67 6.66 17.10
N THR A 231 8.30 6.66 15.82
CA THR A 231 6.92 6.72 15.34
C THR A 231 6.34 5.35 15.02
N GLY A 232 7.19 4.35 14.77
CA GLY A 232 6.78 2.98 14.54
C GLY A 232 7.82 2.17 13.78
N THR A 233 7.33 1.20 13.01
CA THR A 233 8.18 0.25 12.30
C THR A 233 7.62 -0.11 10.95
N ILE A 234 8.52 -0.48 10.05
CA ILE A 234 8.14 -0.96 8.73
C ILE A 234 9.04 -2.11 8.30
N GLY A 235 8.43 -3.11 7.69
CA GLY A 235 9.14 -4.21 7.08
C GLY A 235 9.85 -3.76 5.81
N PHE A 236 10.96 -4.41 5.49
CA PHE A 236 11.64 -4.23 4.22
C PHE A 236 11.94 -5.55 3.53
N LEU A 237 12.03 -5.48 2.21
CA LEU A 237 12.49 -6.51 1.32
C LEU A 237 13.63 -5.95 0.47
N SER A 238 14.84 -6.45 0.69
CA SER A 238 16.01 -6.13 -0.13
C SER A 238 16.16 -7.13 -1.24
N TRP A 239 16.13 -6.64 -2.48
CA TRP A 239 16.43 -7.40 -3.69
C TRP A 239 17.93 -7.40 -4.02
N GLU A 240 18.71 -6.60 -3.30
CA GLU A 240 20.17 -6.52 -3.35
C GLU A 240 20.77 -7.02 -2.02
N PRO A 241 22.07 -7.36 -1.97
CA PRO A 241 22.73 -7.68 -0.70
C PRO A 241 22.54 -6.59 0.35
N PHE A 242 22.25 -6.99 1.58
CA PHE A 242 22.03 -6.09 2.71
C PHE A 242 22.92 -6.53 3.87
N ASP A 243 24.12 -5.94 3.91
CA ASP A 243 25.19 -6.29 4.86
C ASP A 243 25.26 -5.30 6.04
N HIS A 244 24.11 -5.04 6.67
CA HIS A 244 24.03 -4.19 7.87
C HIS A 244 23.58 -4.99 9.09
N GLU A 245 24.29 -4.83 10.20
CA GLU A 245 23.99 -5.52 11.45
C GLU A 245 22.72 -4.99 12.11
N VAL A 246 22.02 -5.86 12.83
CA VAL A 246 20.91 -5.47 13.72
C VAL A 246 21.41 -4.43 14.72
N GLY A 247 20.67 -3.34 14.88
CA GLY A 247 21.03 -2.18 15.68
C GLY A 247 21.68 -1.03 14.89
N SER A 248 22.07 -1.24 13.63
CA SER A 248 22.62 -0.18 12.77
C SER A 248 21.57 0.88 12.49
N LEU A 249 21.93 2.16 12.61
CA LEU A 249 21.10 3.29 12.20
C LEU A 249 21.40 3.64 10.74
N LEU A 250 20.38 3.60 9.89
CA LEU A 250 20.53 3.74 8.44
C LEU A 250 19.65 4.88 7.92
N LYS A 251 20.21 5.67 6.99
CA LYS A 251 19.44 6.52 6.08
C LYS A 251 19.23 5.75 4.79
N ILE A 252 17.97 5.56 4.43
CA ILE A 252 17.55 4.77 3.28
C ILE A 252 16.84 5.72 2.31
N ASP A 253 17.53 6.08 1.24
CA ASP A 253 17.08 7.03 0.24
C ASP A 253 16.63 6.32 -1.05
N GLY A 254 15.51 6.76 -1.61
CA GLY A 254 14.90 6.13 -2.78
C GLY A 254 14.39 4.71 -2.54
N ALA A 255 13.92 4.40 -1.33
CA ALA A 255 13.23 3.14 -1.05
C ALA A 255 11.86 3.14 -1.73
N GLN A 256 11.55 2.09 -2.49
CA GLN A 256 10.23 1.97 -3.11
C GLN A 256 9.24 1.42 -2.09
N VAL A 257 8.12 2.10 -1.87
CA VAL A 257 7.04 1.55 -1.05
C VAL A 257 6.11 0.74 -1.94
N ARG A 258 5.86 -0.51 -1.55
CA ARG A 258 4.84 -1.36 -2.17
C ARG A 258 3.94 -1.92 -1.08
N SER A 259 2.63 -1.84 -1.30
CA SER A 259 1.67 -2.49 -0.41
C SER A 259 1.53 -3.97 -0.77
N PHE A 260 1.66 -4.83 0.24
CA PHE A 260 1.33 -6.25 0.13
C PHE A 260 0.15 -6.53 1.06
N ARG A 261 -1.02 -6.86 0.47
CA ARG A 261 -2.28 -7.06 1.23
C ARG A 261 -2.60 -5.86 2.12
N ASP A 262 -2.52 -4.67 1.53
CA ASP A 262 -2.79 -3.38 2.19
C ASP A 262 -1.87 -3.05 3.38
N THR A 263 -0.76 -3.79 3.52
CA THR A 263 0.33 -3.47 4.44
C THR A 263 1.52 -2.93 3.65
N PRO A 264 1.93 -1.65 3.86
CA PRO A 264 3.11 -1.08 3.22
C PRO A 264 4.41 -1.80 3.61
N GLU A 265 5.26 -2.07 2.63
CA GLU A 265 6.59 -2.68 2.79
C GLU A 265 7.62 -1.88 1.97
N LEU A 266 8.78 -1.60 2.56
CA LEU A 266 9.89 -0.96 1.85
C LEU A 266 10.59 -1.98 0.95
N ASN A 267 10.91 -1.58 -0.27
CA ASN A 267 11.62 -2.41 -1.23
C ASN A 267 12.94 -1.72 -1.58
N PHE A 268 14.05 -2.40 -1.28
CA PHE A 268 15.39 -1.92 -1.60
C PHE A 268 15.85 -2.59 -2.88
N GLY A 269 16.15 -1.78 -3.90
CA GLY A 269 16.64 -2.24 -5.19
C GLY A 269 17.90 -1.50 -5.60
N ARG A 270 18.29 -1.68 -6.87
CA ARG A 270 19.49 -1.04 -7.46
C ARG A 270 19.58 0.47 -7.34
N THR A 271 18.43 1.14 -7.19
CA THR A 271 18.35 2.60 -7.09
C THR A 271 18.28 3.10 -5.66
N THR A 272 18.12 2.21 -4.68
CA THR A 272 18.05 2.55 -3.26
C THR A 272 19.45 2.76 -2.72
N ARG A 273 19.65 3.89 -2.05
CA ARG A 273 20.93 4.24 -1.41
C ARG A 273 20.77 4.04 0.09
N ILE A 274 21.61 3.19 0.66
CA ILE A 274 21.60 2.88 2.09
C ILE A 274 22.93 3.35 2.67
N GLU A 275 22.89 4.28 3.60
CA GLU A 275 24.07 4.88 4.23
C GLU A 275 23.94 4.78 5.75
N VAL A 276 25.06 4.51 6.44
CA VAL A 276 25.08 4.53 7.90
C VAL A 276 24.87 5.96 8.37
N PHE A 277 23.84 6.16 9.18
CA PHE A 277 23.46 7.45 9.69
C PHE A 277 23.89 7.57 11.15
N HIS A 278 24.44 8.73 11.50
CA HIS A 278 25.01 8.98 12.83
C HIS A 278 24.17 10.04 13.52
N ASP A 279 23.40 9.60 14.52
CA ASP A 279 22.67 10.47 15.42
C ASP A 279 22.69 9.86 16.82
N ALA A 280 23.34 10.56 17.74
CA ALA A 280 23.51 10.10 19.12
C ALA A 280 22.23 10.23 19.94
N ASN A 281 21.27 11.04 19.49
CA ASN A 281 19.97 11.20 20.14
C ASN A 281 18.95 10.17 19.65
N PHE A 282 19.26 9.43 18.58
CA PHE A 282 18.33 8.43 18.05
C PHE A 282 18.23 7.24 19.01
N SER A 283 17.00 6.89 19.38
CA SER A 283 16.68 5.79 20.29
C SER A 283 17.45 4.51 19.96
N ASP A 284 17.95 3.82 20.99
CA ASP A 284 18.73 2.58 20.83
C ASP A 284 17.83 1.38 20.47
N LEU A 285 18.47 0.24 20.16
CA LEU A 285 17.77 -0.98 19.74
C LEU A 285 16.77 -1.46 20.80
N GLU A 286 17.16 -1.51 22.06
CA GLU A 286 16.32 -2.05 23.14
C GLU A 286 15.11 -1.15 23.40
N THR A 287 15.32 0.17 23.42
CA THR A 287 14.25 1.16 23.57
C THR A 287 13.24 1.04 22.43
N LEU A 288 13.72 0.95 21.18
CA LEU A 288 12.87 0.81 20.01
C LEU A 288 12.13 -0.54 20.00
N SER A 289 12.80 -1.66 20.28
CA SER A 289 12.15 -2.97 20.34
C SER A 289 11.02 -3.01 21.37
N ASN A 290 11.20 -2.36 22.52
CA ASN A 290 10.16 -2.29 23.54
C ASN A 290 9.02 -1.33 23.17
N SER A 291 9.31 -0.17 22.58
CA SER A 291 8.28 0.82 22.20
C SER A 291 7.51 0.43 20.93
N THR A 292 8.05 -0.48 20.12
CA THR A 292 7.49 -0.88 18.82
C THR A 292 6.84 -2.27 18.80
N SER A 293 6.72 -2.90 19.97
CA SER A 293 5.85 -4.07 20.15
C SER A 293 4.42 -3.70 19.77
N LEU A 294 3.79 -4.51 18.93
CA LEU A 294 2.41 -4.30 18.52
C LEU A 294 1.45 -4.97 19.50
N THR A 295 0.26 -4.40 19.58
CA THR A 295 -0.91 -5.02 20.21
C THR A 295 -1.79 -5.69 19.15
N ILE A 296 -2.66 -6.60 19.56
CA ILE A 296 -3.59 -7.32 18.66
C ILE A 296 -4.42 -6.35 17.82
N SER A 297 -4.83 -5.21 18.39
CA SER A 297 -5.61 -4.17 17.72
C SER A 297 -4.90 -3.52 16.53
N GLN A 298 -3.58 -3.70 16.41
CA GLN A 298 -2.73 -3.14 15.36
C GLN A 298 -2.33 -4.17 14.30
N PHE A 299 -2.69 -5.45 14.47
CA PHE A 299 -2.36 -6.50 13.52
C PHE A 299 -3.09 -6.30 12.18
N ARG A 300 -2.34 -6.34 11.08
CA ARG A 300 -2.85 -6.22 9.71
C ARG A 300 -2.52 -7.45 8.88
N ASP A 301 -3.39 -7.82 7.94
CA ASP A 301 -3.09 -8.93 7.03
C ASP A 301 -1.78 -8.66 6.27
N GLY A 302 -0.94 -9.68 6.16
CA GLY A 302 0.33 -9.58 5.47
C GLY A 302 1.45 -8.96 6.31
N SER A 303 1.17 -8.48 7.54
CA SER A 303 2.23 -8.03 8.46
C SER A 303 3.24 -9.16 8.72
N ARG A 304 4.52 -8.80 8.76
CA ARG A 304 5.65 -9.71 8.98
C ARG A 304 6.58 -9.11 10.00
N ASP A 305 7.40 -9.97 10.59
CA ASP A 305 8.39 -9.59 11.60
C ASP A 305 7.75 -8.80 12.77
N VAL A 306 6.56 -9.24 13.18
CA VAL A 306 5.77 -8.64 14.26
C VAL A 306 6.24 -9.17 15.60
N ASP A 307 6.45 -8.24 16.53
CA ASP A 307 6.72 -8.55 17.94
C ASP A 307 5.49 -8.14 18.75
N ALA A 308 5.09 -8.97 19.71
CA ALA A 308 3.92 -8.72 20.55
C ALA A 308 4.03 -9.49 21.87
N VAL A 309 3.33 -9.03 22.91
CA VAL A 309 3.10 -9.83 24.13
C VAL A 309 1.62 -10.18 24.19
N ILE A 310 1.31 -11.46 24.26
CA ILE A 310 -0.06 -11.98 24.26
C ILE A 310 -0.23 -13.03 25.35
N GLN A 311 -1.48 -13.29 25.72
CA GLN A 311 -1.86 -14.43 26.54
C GLN A 311 -2.58 -15.47 25.67
N ILE A 312 -2.16 -16.73 25.78
CA ILE A 312 -2.80 -17.86 25.14
C ILE A 312 -3.87 -18.39 26.08
N THR A 313 -5.11 -18.43 25.62
CA THR A 313 -6.26 -18.86 26.42
C THR A 313 -6.79 -20.23 26.00
N GLU A 314 -6.56 -20.62 24.75
CA GLU A 314 -6.88 -21.95 24.23
C GLU A 314 -5.71 -22.45 23.38
N TRP A 315 -5.39 -23.75 23.45
CA TRP A 315 -4.33 -24.35 22.62
C TRP A 315 -4.62 -25.82 22.33
N ASN A 316 -4.79 -26.15 21.04
CA ASN A 316 -5.21 -27.46 20.57
C ASN A 316 -4.32 -27.97 19.43
N LYS A 317 -4.05 -29.29 19.43
CA LYS A 317 -3.32 -29.98 18.35
C LYS A 317 -4.31 -30.66 17.41
N ARG A 318 -4.19 -30.39 16.11
CA ARG A 318 -4.93 -31.07 15.04
C ARG A 318 -3.95 -31.81 14.12
N SER A 319 -4.23 -33.07 13.82
CA SER A 319 -3.53 -33.83 12.77
C SER A 319 -4.32 -33.81 11.47
N PHE A 320 -3.61 -33.81 10.34
CA PHE A 320 -4.19 -33.95 9.01
C PHE A 320 -3.18 -34.55 8.04
N THR A 321 -3.64 -35.17 6.97
CA THR A 321 -2.78 -35.74 5.94
C THR A 321 -2.67 -34.78 4.76
N ARG A 322 -1.45 -34.48 4.32
CA ARG A 322 -1.18 -33.69 3.11
C ARG A 322 -0.03 -34.33 2.35
N ASP A 323 -0.23 -34.57 1.06
CA ASP A 323 0.76 -35.21 0.18
C ASP A 323 1.21 -36.60 0.67
N GLY A 324 0.31 -37.32 1.38
CA GLY A 324 0.59 -38.65 1.95
C GLY A 324 1.33 -38.64 3.29
N GLU A 325 1.75 -37.47 3.77
CA GLU A 325 2.42 -37.30 5.07
C GLU A 325 1.45 -36.78 6.14
N GLU A 326 1.58 -37.28 7.37
CA GLU A 326 0.88 -36.72 8.53
C GLU A 326 1.54 -35.41 8.94
N LYS A 327 0.74 -34.34 9.00
CA LYS A 327 1.16 -33.02 9.47
C LYS A 327 0.32 -32.62 10.68
N PHE A 328 0.93 -31.79 11.51
CA PHE A 328 0.31 -31.27 12.73
C PHE A 328 0.18 -29.75 12.62
N LEU A 329 -0.94 -29.25 13.12
CA LEU A 329 -1.20 -27.83 13.30
C LEU A 329 -1.64 -27.62 14.74
N TRP A 330 -0.89 -26.78 15.46
CA TRP A 330 -1.33 -26.27 16.74
C TRP A 330 -2.08 -24.97 16.49
N SER A 331 -3.22 -24.79 17.15
CA SER A 331 -4.04 -23.60 16.98
C SER A 331 -4.82 -23.28 18.25
N GLY A 332 -5.06 -21.99 18.47
CA GLY A 332 -5.63 -21.51 19.71
C GLY A 332 -6.14 -20.09 19.65
N GLN A 333 -6.77 -19.67 20.75
CA GLN A 333 -7.19 -18.29 20.98
C GLN A 333 -6.12 -17.56 21.78
N ILE A 334 -5.86 -16.32 21.37
CA ILE A 334 -4.94 -15.43 22.04
C ILE A 334 -5.61 -14.07 22.29
N ALA A 335 -5.16 -13.39 23.34
CA ALA A 335 -5.72 -12.12 23.74
C ALA A 335 -4.66 -11.23 24.37
N ASP A 336 -4.89 -9.92 24.28
CA ASP A 336 -4.22 -8.86 25.03
C ASP A 336 -5.29 -7.82 25.42
N PRO A 337 -4.95 -6.78 26.21
CA PRO A 337 -5.93 -5.76 26.60
C PRO A 337 -6.56 -4.98 25.43
N SER A 338 -6.00 -5.08 24.22
CA SER A 338 -6.49 -4.40 23.02
C SER A 338 -7.45 -5.23 22.16
N GLY A 339 -7.55 -6.54 22.42
CA GLY A 339 -8.50 -7.41 21.75
C GLY A 339 -8.09 -8.88 21.73
N ARG A 340 -8.70 -9.64 20.82
CA ARG A 340 -8.46 -11.08 20.69
C ARG A 340 -8.25 -11.46 19.24
N CYS A 341 -7.49 -12.52 19.02
CA CYS A 341 -7.34 -13.13 17.70
C CYS A 341 -6.94 -14.59 17.83
N ARG A 342 -6.69 -15.25 16.70
CA ARG A 342 -6.20 -16.63 16.70
C ARG A 342 -4.70 -16.67 16.56
N MET A 343 -4.11 -17.73 17.06
CA MET A 343 -2.73 -18.09 16.79
C MET A 343 -2.64 -19.52 16.29
N SER A 344 -1.74 -19.76 15.35
CA SER A 344 -1.41 -21.06 14.81
C SER A 344 0.11 -21.29 14.76
N ALA A 345 0.54 -22.53 15.00
CA ALA A 345 1.94 -22.93 14.93
C ALA A 345 2.11 -24.22 14.12
N TRP A 346 3.14 -24.25 13.28
CA TRP A 346 3.49 -25.41 12.45
C TRP A 346 4.45 -26.38 13.15
N GLN A 347 5.01 -25.97 14.29
CA GLN A 347 5.84 -26.78 15.16
C GLN A 347 5.22 -26.87 16.55
N GLU A 348 5.60 -27.90 17.29
CA GLU A 348 5.21 -28.03 18.68
C GLU A 348 5.89 -26.93 19.50
N LEU A 349 5.09 -26.11 20.16
CA LEU A 349 5.57 -25.10 21.10
C LEU A 349 5.67 -25.69 22.51
N PRO A 350 6.52 -25.15 23.39
CA PRO A 350 6.65 -25.61 24.78
C PRO A 350 5.47 -25.17 25.66
N ILE A 351 4.24 -25.29 25.16
CA ILE A 351 3.00 -24.87 25.81
C ILE A 351 2.10 -26.09 25.95
N ARG A 352 1.66 -26.37 27.17
CA ARG A 352 0.70 -27.45 27.44
C ARG A 352 -0.66 -26.85 27.74
N SER A 353 -1.71 -27.54 27.31
CA SER A 353 -3.09 -27.08 27.54
C SER A 353 -3.45 -27.00 29.02
N GLU A 354 -2.74 -27.74 29.89
CA GLU A 354 -2.90 -27.71 31.35
C GLU A 354 -2.33 -26.44 32.02
N ASP A 355 -1.40 -25.76 31.36
CA ASP A 355 -0.74 -24.55 31.89
C ASP A 355 -1.50 -23.27 31.52
N LEU A 356 -2.58 -23.38 30.74
CA LEU A 356 -3.34 -22.23 30.25
C LEU A 356 -4.13 -21.54 31.38
N PRO A 357 -4.22 -20.19 31.38
CA PRO A 357 -3.66 -19.29 30.37
C PRO A 357 -2.14 -19.03 30.54
N VAL A 358 -1.40 -18.96 29.42
CA VAL A 358 0.05 -18.71 29.40
C VAL A 358 0.37 -17.40 28.70
N THR A 359 1.16 -16.55 29.33
CA THR A 359 1.68 -15.32 28.71
C THR A 359 2.96 -15.62 27.92
N VAL A 360 3.01 -15.18 26.66
CA VAL A 360 4.20 -15.32 25.81
C VAL A 360 4.56 -14.01 25.13
N ARG A 361 5.86 -13.80 24.92
CA ARG A 361 6.40 -12.82 23.98
C ARG A 361 6.65 -13.50 22.65
N LEU A 362 6.04 -12.94 21.61
CA LEU A 362 6.21 -13.32 20.22
C LEU A 362 7.31 -12.46 19.59
N LYS A 363 8.19 -13.08 18.82
CA LYS A 363 9.29 -12.43 18.09
C LYS A 363 9.25 -12.77 16.61
N GLY A 364 9.17 -11.75 15.77
CA GLY A 364 9.24 -11.89 14.32
C GLY A 364 8.12 -12.72 13.69
N VAL A 365 6.95 -12.82 14.32
CA VAL A 365 5.83 -13.61 13.81
C VAL A 365 5.19 -12.94 12.60
N ARG A 366 4.41 -13.70 11.82
CA ARG A 366 3.66 -13.15 10.69
C ARG A 366 2.16 -13.16 10.99
N ILE A 367 1.45 -12.21 10.42
CA ILE A 367 0.01 -12.09 10.53
C ILE A 367 -0.61 -12.42 9.17
N ARG A 368 -1.62 -13.30 9.18
CA ARG A 368 -2.47 -13.54 8.03
C ARG A 368 -3.92 -13.37 8.40
N ALA A 369 -4.69 -12.64 7.61
CA ALA A 369 -6.13 -12.61 7.81
C ALA A 369 -6.76 -13.95 7.37
N TRP A 370 -7.66 -14.45 8.20
CA TRP A 370 -8.61 -15.49 7.86
C TRP A 370 -10.02 -14.93 7.96
N GLN A 371 -10.74 -14.87 6.84
CA GLN A 371 -12.07 -14.23 6.77
C GLN A 371 -12.05 -12.79 7.32
N GLY A 372 -11.02 -12.02 6.96
CA GLY A 372 -10.81 -10.64 7.41
C GLY A 372 -10.13 -10.50 8.78
N ILE A 373 -10.14 -11.54 9.62
CA ILE A 373 -9.65 -11.44 11.00
C ILE A 373 -8.16 -11.81 11.07
N PRO A 374 -7.31 -11.00 11.71
CA PRO A 374 -5.90 -11.34 11.92
C PRO A 374 -5.72 -12.71 12.61
N ASP A 375 -4.81 -13.51 12.08
CA ASP A 375 -4.35 -14.79 12.63
C ASP A 375 -2.82 -14.75 12.72
N VAL A 376 -2.30 -14.91 13.92
CA VAL A 376 -0.87 -14.99 14.18
C VAL A 376 -0.36 -16.35 13.73
N THR A 377 0.62 -16.39 12.85
CA THR A 377 1.31 -17.63 12.48
C THR A 377 2.73 -17.62 13.05
N VAL A 378 3.00 -18.61 13.90
CA VAL A 378 4.32 -18.96 14.43
C VAL A 378 4.93 -20.03 13.53
N ASP A 379 6.10 -19.74 12.96
CA ASP A 379 6.79 -20.63 12.03
C ASP A 379 7.76 -21.57 12.78
N THR A 380 8.44 -21.05 13.82
CA THR A 380 9.46 -21.78 14.58
C THR A 380 9.34 -21.53 16.09
N ALA A 381 9.78 -22.48 16.91
CA ALA A 381 9.59 -22.42 18.38
C ALA A 381 10.40 -21.31 19.08
N ASP A 382 11.52 -20.87 18.49
CA ASP A 382 12.36 -19.77 18.98
C ASP A 382 11.68 -18.39 18.88
N GLN A 383 10.58 -18.29 18.14
CA GLN A 383 9.76 -17.08 18.08
C GLN A 383 8.88 -16.88 19.31
N VAL A 384 8.86 -17.83 20.24
CA VAL A 384 7.98 -17.82 21.42
C VAL A 384 8.80 -17.92 22.69
N GLU A 385 8.70 -16.89 23.52
CA GLU A 385 9.31 -16.83 24.86
C GLU A 385 8.22 -16.77 25.92
N ILE A 386 8.17 -17.75 26.82
CA ILE A 386 7.19 -17.76 27.93
C ILE A 386 7.58 -16.70 28.95
N LEU A 387 6.63 -15.86 29.34
CA LEU A 387 6.83 -14.85 30.37
C LEU A 387 6.22 -15.33 31.69
N SER A 388 6.86 -14.97 32.80
CA SER A 388 6.36 -15.30 34.14
C SER A 388 5.12 -14.50 34.53
N ALA A 389 4.94 -13.31 33.95
CA ALA A 389 3.83 -12.40 34.21
C ALA A 389 3.54 -11.55 32.95
N PRO A 390 2.27 -11.16 32.71
CA PRO A 390 1.93 -10.20 31.67
C PRO A 390 2.41 -8.78 32.00
N PRO A 391 2.59 -7.91 30.99
CA PRO A 391 2.90 -6.50 31.18
C PRO A 391 1.68 -5.64 31.54
N TRP A 392 0.52 -6.26 31.73
CA TRP A 392 -0.74 -5.64 32.14
C TRP A 392 -1.26 -6.26 33.44
N ASP A 393 -2.33 -5.67 33.99
CA ASP A 393 -2.96 -6.15 35.21
C ASP A 393 -3.50 -7.58 35.04
N GLU A 394 -3.00 -8.52 35.85
CA GLU A 394 -3.40 -9.93 35.84
C GLU A 394 -4.88 -10.16 36.17
N SER A 395 -5.57 -9.17 36.75
CA SER A 395 -7.00 -9.25 37.02
C SER A 395 -7.89 -9.07 35.78
N ILE A 396 -7.32 -8.72 34.62
CA ILE A 396 -8.08 -8.59 33.37
C ILE A 396 -8.48 -9.99 32.87
N ASP A 397 -9.79 -10.26 32.85
CA ASP A 397 -10.35 -11.47 32.23
C ASP A 397 -10.31 -11.37 30.69
N LEU A 398 -9.16 -11.71 30.09
CA LEU A 398 -8.98 -11.69 28.65
C LEU A 398 -9.86 -12.69 27.87
N ILE A 399 -10.46 -13.68 28.54
CA ILE A 399 -11.38 -14.65 27.91
C ILE A 399 -12.73 -13.98 27.63
N ASN A 400 -13.17 -13.04 28.48
CA ASN A 400 -14.42 -12.30 28.30
C ASN A 400 -14.22 -10.81 27.99
N HIS A 401 -12.97 -10.34 27.91
CA HIS A 401 -12.61 -8.96 27.64
C HIS A 401 -13.18 -8.44 26.32
N CYS A 402 -13.98 -7.38 26.39
CA CYS A 402 -14.54 -6.71 25.23
C CYS A 402 -14.03 -5.27 25.23
N VAL A 403 -13.35 -4.87 24.14
CA VAL A 403 -12.72 -3.57 24.04
C VAL A 403 -13.71 -2.58 23.45
N GLU A 404 -14.06 -1.55 24.22
CA GLU A 404 -14.87 -0.45 23.71
C GLU A 404 -14.03 0.42 22.76
N ILE A 405 -14.48 0.51 21.51
CA ILE A 405 -13.85 1.33 20.48
C ILE A 405 -14.89 2.22 19.79
N PRO A 406 -14.56 3.50 19.52
CA PRO A 406 -15.42 4.37 18.73
C PRO A 406 -15.69 3.77 17.34
N LEU A 407 -16.90 3.95 16.83
CA LEU A 407 -17.27 3.44 15.50
C LEU A 407 -16.35 4.02 14.42
N THR A 408 -15.95 5.28 14.56
CA THR A 408 -15.00 5.97 13.67
C THR A 408 -13.64 5.25 13.61
N GLU A 409 -13.12 4.82 14.77
CA GLU A 409 -11.88 4.05 14.85
C GLU A 409 -12.06 2.65 14.27
N MET A 410 -13.18 1.97 14.57
CA MET A 410 -13.48 0.66 14.02
C MET A 410 -13.51 0.68 12.49
N VAL A 411 -14.11 1.72 11.89
CA VAL A 411 -14.25 1.88 10.43
C VAL A 411 -12.91 2.20 9.76
N ALA A 412 -12.05 2.99 10.41
CA ALA A 412 -10.75 3.38 9.87
C ALA A 412 -9.62 2.36 10.18
N GLY A 413 -9.85 1.48 11.15
CA GLY A 413 -8.88 0.53 11.67
C GLY A 413 -8.89 -0.84 10.98
N PRO A 414 -8.00 -1.74 11.40
CA PRO A 414 -8.04 -3.13 10.95
C PRO A 414 -9.26 -3.87 11.51
N SER A 415 -9.55 -5.04 10.93
CA SER A 415 -10.54 -5.98 11.47
C SER A 415 -10.13 -6.47 12.87
N ARG A 416 -11.08 -6.57 13.80
CA ARG A 416 -10.85 -6.90 15.22
C ARG A 416 -11.89 -7.88 15.75
N VAL A 417 -11.53 -8.62 16.80
CA VAL A 417 -12.46 -9.52 17.53
C VAL A 417 -12.49 -9.13 19.00
N GLY A 418 -13.67 -9.27 19.61
CA GLY A 418 -13.85 -8.93 21.02
C GLY A 418 -13.92 -7.42 21.22
N ILE A 419 -14.63 -6.74 20.32
CA ILE A 419 -14.83 -5.29 20.38
C ILE A 419 -16.29 -4.95 20.67
N GLN A 420 -16.50 -3.80 21.28
CA GLN A 420 -17.79 -3.17 21.49
C GLN A 420 -17.77 -1.79 20.85
N THR A 421 -18.83 -1.44 20.13
CA THR A 421 -18.97 -0.10 19.56
C THR A 421 -20.38 0.43 19.72
N THR A 422 -20.51 1.75 19.69
CA THR A 422 -21.77 2.47 19.88
C THR A 422 -22.12 3.25 18.62
N GLY A 423 -23.36 3.14 18.16
CA GLY A 423 -23.81 3.82 16.94
C GLY A 423 -25.31 4.06 16.90
N LEU A 424 -25.74 5.05 16.11
CA LEU A 424 -27.15 5.34 15.83
C LEU A 424 -27.65 4.45 14.71
N VAL A 425 -28.72 3.68 14.92
CA VAL A 425 -29.33 2.88 13.85
C VAL A 425 -30.02 3.80 12.84
N VAL A 426 -29.48 3.88 11.63
CA VAL A 426 -30.01 4.69 10.52
C VAL A 426 -30.77 3.86 9.50
N SER A 427 -30.62 2.53 9.53
CA SER A 427 -31.37 1.63 8.65
C SER A 427 -31.59 0.26 9.30
N VAL A 428 -32.78 -0.30 9.07
CA VAL A 428 -33.11 -1.71 9.29
C VAL A 428 -33.47 -2.30 7.93
N ARG A 429 -32.70 -3.29 7.47
CA ARG A 429 -32.90 -3.91 6.16
C ARG A 429 -34.06 -4.90 6.17
N ASP A 430 -34.69 -5.07 5.00
CA ASP A 430 -35.85 -5.95 4.81
C ASP A 430 -35.54 -7.45 5.01
N ASP A 431 -34.26 -7.83 4.94
CA ASP A 431 -33.79 -9.18 5.21
C ASP A 431 -33.50 -9.47 6.70
N SER A 432 -34.12 -8.68 7.59
CA SER A 432 -34.12 -8.84 9.06
C SER A 432 -35.32 -9.69 9.52
N GLY A 433 -35.12 -10.52 10.55
CA GLY A 433 -36.10 -11.48 11.05
C GLY A 433 -35.81 -12.91 10.57
N LEU A 434 -36.86 -13.65 10.24
CA LEU A 434 -36.76 -15.05 9.77
C LEU A 434 -36.13 -15.14 8.38
N ILE A 435 -35.05 -15.91 8.30
CA ILE A 435 -34.34 -16.23 7.07
C ILE A 435 -34.18 -17.74 6.92
N LEU A 436 -33.91 -18.18 5.70
CA LEU A 436 -33.51 -19.56 5.41
C LEU A 436 -32.05 -19.56 4.97
N ARG A 437 -31.28 -20.54 5.45
CA ARG A 437 -29.88 -20.74 5.09
C ARG A 437 -29.70 -22.06 4.37
N CYS A 438 -28.89 -22.08 3.32
CA CYS A 438 -28.52 -23.29 2.61
C CYS A 438 -28.03 -24.36 3.59
N THR A 439 -28.55 -25.57 3.44
CA THR A 439 -28.19 -26.75 4.24
C THR A 439 -26.72 -27.15 4.08
N GLU A 440 -26.07 -26.74 2.99
CA GLU A 440 -24.68 -27.09 2.67
C GLU A 440 -23.69 -25.99 3.09
N CYS A 441 -23.89 -24.74 2.64
CA CYS A 441 -22.91 -23.66 2.89
C CYS A 441 -23.37 -22.57 3.87
N ARG A 442 -24.56 -22.69 4.45
CA ARG A 442 -25.16 -21.73 5.41
C ARG A 442 -25.34 -20.29 4.89
N ARG A 443 -25.15 -20.04 3.59
CA ARG A 443 -25.51 -18.77 2.94
C ARG A 443 -27.03 -18.58 2.93
N VAL A 444 -27.49 -17.34 3.03
CA VAL A 444 -28.93 -17.02 3.03
C VAL A 444 -29.53 -17.33 1.65
N LEU A 445 -30.67 -18.00 1.65
CA LEU A 445 -31.41 -18.33 0.44
C LEU A 445 -32.18 -17.11 -0.08
N ARG A 446 -32.28 -17.00 -1.40
CA ARG A 446 -33.15 -16.03 -2.07
C ARG A 446 -34.12 -16.80 -2.95
N GLU A 447 -35.41 -16.56 -2.77
CA GLU A 447 -36.47 -17.21 -3.56
C GLU A 447 -36.35 -18.76 -3.55
N GLY A 448 -35.93 -19.35 -2.43
CA GLY A 448 -35.76 -20.79 -2.27
C GLY A 448 -34.49 -21.38 -2.89
N ALA A 449 -33.54 -20.54 -3.32
CA ALA A 449 -32.29 -20.99 -3.93
C ALA A 449 -31.05 -20.39 -3.24
N CYS A 450 -29.99 -21.21 -3.16
CA CYS A 450 -28.64 -20.80 -2.82
C CYS A 450 -27.93 -20.33 -4.08
N ALA A 451 -27.13 -19.27 -3.97
CA ALA A 451 -26.34 -18.76 -5.09
C ALA A 451 -25.36 -19.80 -5.66
N ASP A 452 -24.84 -20.71 -4.82
CA ASP A 452 -23.84 -21.70 -5.23
C ASP A 452 -24.43 -23.10 -5.46
N HIS A 453 -25.43 -23.51 -4.67
CA HIS A 453 -25.98 -24.88 -4.68
C HIS A 453 -27.37 -24.99 -5.34
N GLY A 454 -27.92 -23.87 -5.85
CA GLY A 454 -29.22 -23.87 -6.50
C GLY A 454 -30.39 -24.08 -5.52
N PRO A 455 -31.53 -24.65 -5.97
CA PRO A 455 -32.71 -24.88 -5.13
C PRO A 455 -32.39 -25.63 -3.85
N ASN A 456 -32.84 -25.11 -2.71
CA ASN A 456 -32.53 -25.67 -1.39
C ASN A 456 -33.68 -25.40 -0.41
N GLU A 457 -34.09 -26.39 0.38
CA GLU A 457 -35.19 -26.23 1.35
C GLU A 457 -34.84 -25.24 2.48
N GLY A 458 -33.57 -25.20 2.87
CA GLY A 458 -33.03 -24.26 3.84
C GLY A 458 -33.27 -24.62 5.30
N ASN A 459 -32.28 -24.34 6.14
CA ASN A 459 -32.41 -24.32 7.59
C ASN A 459 -32.87 -22.94 8.04
N GLU A 460 -33.93 -22.90 8.87
CA GLU A 460 -34.41 -21.65 9.46
C GLU A 460 -33.37 -21.02 10.39
N ASP A 461 -33.22 -19.70 10.28
CA ASP A 461 -32.41 -18.90 11.17
C ASP A 461 -33.03 -17.50 11.38
N VAL A 462 -32.53 -16.77 12.37
CA VAL A 462 -32.94 -15.38 12.66
C VAL A 462 -31.71 -14.49 12.58
N ARG A 463 -31.86 -13.30 12.00
CA ARG A 463 -30.85 -12.24 12.08
C ARG A 463 -31.46 -10.86 12.05
N LEU A 464 -30.74 -9.86 12.55
CA LEU A 464 -30.97 -8.47 12.14
C LEU A 464 -29.87 -8.00 11.22
N ARG A 465 -30.22 -7.18 10.25
CA ARG A 465 -29.27 -6.47 9.40
C ARG A 465 -29.53 -4.98 9.50
N LEU A 466 -28.66 -4.31 10.23
CA LEU A 466 -28.75 -2.90 10.56
C LEU A 466 -27.66 -2.11 9.83
N VAL A 467 -27.84 -0.80 9.73
CA VAL A 467 -26.76 0.15 9.43
C VAL A 467 -26.69 1.12 10.59
N VAL A 468 -25.50 1.31 11.14
CA VAL A 468 -25.24 2.28 12.19
C VAL A 468 -24.39 3.43 11.67
N ASP A 469 -24.61 4.62 12.22
CA ASP A 469 -23.81 5.83 11.98
C ASP A 469 -23.33 6.41 13.31
N HIS A 470 -22.10 6.93 13.29
CA HIS A 470 -21.59 7.81 14.32
C HIS A 470 -20.56 8.77 13.72
N GLY A 471 -20.83 10.07 13.78
CA GLY A 471 -19.89 11.09 13.33
C GLY A 471 -19.54 11.01 11.84
N GLY A 472 -20.46 10.51 11.00
CA GLY A 472 -20.24 10.32 9.56
C GLY A 472 -19.53 9.01 9.18
N SER A 473 -19.08 8.22 10.15
CA SER A 473 -18.63 6.84 9.92
C SER A 473 -19.83 5.89 9.98
N THR A 474 -19.97 5.04 8.96
CA THR A 474 -21.06 4.07 8.86
C THR A 474 -20.55 2.64 8.86
N ALA A 475 -21.31 1.73 9.46
CA ALA A 475 -21.03 0.30 9.42
C ALA A 475 -22.30 -0.53 9.29
N ALA A 476 -22.21 -1.65 8.58
CA ALA A 476 -23.26 -2.66 8.57
C ALA A 476 -23.17 -3.51 9.85
N VAL A 477 -24.27 -3.74 10.56
CA VAL A 477 -24.29 -4.61 11.74
C VAL A 477 -25.16 -5.82 11.44
N LEU A 478 -24.56 -7.01 11.48
CA LEU A 478 -25.27 -8.29 11.37
C LEU A 478 -25.36 -8.93 12.75
N VAL A 479 -26.58 -9.00 13.27
CA VAL A 479 -26.85 -9.53 14.61
C VAL A 479 -27.29 -10.98 14.48
N ASN A 480 -26.66 -11.88 15.25
CA ASN A 480 -27.01 -13.29 15.25
C ASN A 480 -28.39 -13.57 15.88
N LYS A 481 -28.84 -14.83 15.85
CA LYS A 481 -30.14 -15.26 16.36
C LYS A 481 -30.31 -14.95 17.85
N GLU A 482 -29.34 -15.32 18.66
CA GLU A 482 -29.40 -15.18 20.12
C GLU A 482 -29.51 -13.71 20.53
N ALA A 483 -28.65 -12.84 19.97
CA ALA A 483 -28.69 -11.41 20.23
C ALA A 483 -29.91 -10.72 19.64
N THR A 484 -30.43 -11.20 18.49
CA THR A 484 -31.67 -10.67 17.92
C THR A 484 -32.84 -10.92 18.87
N LEU A 485 -33.01 -12.15 19.34
CA LEU A 485 -34.08 -12.52 20.25
C LEU A 485 -33.97 -11.78 21.59
N ALA A 486 -32.75 -11.69 22.14
CA ALA A 486 -32.49 -10.96 23.37
C ALA A 486 -32.78 -9.45 23.25
N SER A 487 -32.28 -8.80 22.20
CA SER A 487 -32.47 -7.35 21.99
C SER A 487 -33.92 -6.95 21.75
N LEU A 488 -34.72 -7.83 21.16
CA LEU A 488 -36.16 -7.63 20.97
C LEU A 488 -36.98 -8.08 22.17
N SER A 489 -36.36 -8.71 23.18
CA SER A 489 -37.06 -9.34 24.32
C SER A 489 -38.14 -10.34 23.88
N MET A 490 -37.82 -11.16 22.88
CA MET A 490 -38.74 -12.14 22.29
C MET A 490 -38.17 -13.55 22.31
N THR A 491 -39.03 -14.56 22.44
CA THR A 491 -38.66 -15.95 22.14
C THR A 491 -38.79 -16.24 20.64
N ILE A 492 -38.26 -17.37 20.18
CA ILE A 492 -38.40 -17.78 18.78
C ILE A 492 -39.88 -18.02 18.41
N GLU A 493 -40.66 -18.57 19.34
CA GLU A 493 -42.09 -18.82 19.16
C GLU A 493 -42.88 -17.51 19.06
N ALA A 494 -42.54 -16.52 19.88
CA ALA A 494 -43.13 -15.19 19.80
C ALA A 494 -42.80 -14.52 18.45
N LEU A 495 -41.57 -14.71 17.96
CA LEU A 495 -41.15 -14.21 16.66
C LEU A 495 -41.91 -14.91 15.51
N HIS A 496 -42.08 -16.23 15.57
CA HIS A 496 -42.92 -16.98 14.64
C HIS A 496 -44.35 -16.46 14.62
N ALA A 497 -45.00 -16.32 15.79
CA ALA A 497 -46.35 -15.79 15.89
C ALA A 497 -46.46 -14.39 15.28
N SER A 498 -45.47 -13.54 15.57
CA SER A 498 -45.35 -12.17 15.05
C SER A 498 -45.34 -12.15 13.52
N VAL A 499 -44.53 -13.02 12.90
CA VAL A 499 -44.42 -13.14 11.43
C VAL A 499 -45.66 -13.78 10.83
N SER A 500 -46.27 -14.78 11.47
CA SER A 500 -47.53 -15.40 11.00
C SER A 500 -48.69 -14.42 10.98
N GLU A 501 -48.78 -13.53 11.97
CA GLU A 501 -49.87 -12.55 12.09
C GLU A 501 -49.68 -11.34 11.16
N HIS A 502 -48.46 -10.87 10.95
CA HIS A 502 -48.20 -9.59 10.26
C HIS A 502 -47.38 -9.71 8.97
N GLY A 503 -46.97 -10.93 8.60
CA GLY A 503 -46.02 -11.16 7.53
C GLY A 503 -44.59 -10.76 7.88
N LYS A 504 -43.65 -11.09 6.98
CA LYS A 504 -42.23 -10.74 7.14
C LYS A 504 -42.03 -9.22 7.15
N ASP A 505 -42.64 -8.51 6.22
CA ASP A 505 -42.52 -7.05 6.12
C ASP A 505 -43.09 -6.35 7.35
N GLY A 506 -44.24 -6.81 7.87
CA GLY A 506 -44.83 -6.28 9.10
C GLY A 506 -43.95 -6.52 10.33
N PHE A 507 -43.26 -7.66 10.41
CA PHE A 507 -42.25 -7.89 11.43
C PHE A 507 -41.08 -6.91 11.31
N VAL A 508 -40.55 -6.69 10.11
CA VAL A 508 -39.47 -5.71 9.88
C VAL A 508 -39.90 -4.29 10.29
N GLN A 509 -41.16 -3.90 10.05
CA GLN A 509 -41.67 -2.61 10.50
C GLN A 509 -41.66 -2.48 12.03
N ARG A 510 -42.05 -3.52 12.77
CA ARG A 510 -41.89 -3.51 14.23
C ARG A 510 -40.44 -3.37 14.67
N VAL A 511 -39.52 -4.06 14.01
CA VAL A 511 -38.09 -3.91 14.30
C VAL A 511 -37.64 -2.46 14.07
N ARG A 512 -38.16 -1.79 13.03
CA ARG A 512 -37.91 -0.35 12.80
C ARG A 512 -38.46 0.52 13.92
N GLU A 513 -39.68 0.27 14.40
CA GLU A 513 -40.27 1.02 15.53
C GLU A 513 -39.43 0.89 16.81
N ILE A 514 -38.78 -0.27 17.02
CA ILE A 514 -37.94 -0.53 18.18
C ILE A 514 -36.54 0.06 18.02
N LEU A 515 -35.90 -0.09 16.86
CA LEU A 515 -34.47 0.18 16.70
C LEU A 515 -34.14 1.45 15.92
N LEU A 516 -34.94 1.82 14.92
CA LEU A 516 -34.61 2.92 14.01
C LEU A 516 -34.53 4.24 14.78
N GLY A 517 -33.45 5.00 14.57
CA GLY A 517 -33.20 6.25 15.27
C GLY A 517 -32.77 6.09 16.74
N ARG A 518 -32.52 4.86 17.22
CA ARG A 518 -31.96 4.62 18.55
C ARG A 518 -30.45 4.39 18.49
N THR A 519 -29.77 4.82 19.55
CA THR A 519 -28.38 4.43 19.78
C THR A 519 -28.39 3.00 20.30
N ILE A 520 -27.50 2.17 19.76
CA ILE A 520 -27.27 0.80 20.22
C ILE A 520 -25.80 0.64 20.60
N VAL A 521 -25.55 -0.31 21.49
CA VAL A 521 -24.22 -0.84 21.82
C VAL A 521 -24.16 -2.26 21.25
N ALA A 522 -23.22 -2.51 20.34
CA ALA A 522 -23.07 -3.80 19.70
C ALA A 522 -21.67 -4.35 19.97
N SER A 523 -21.61 -5.59 20.45
CA SER A 523 -20.35 -6.34 20.64
C SER A 523 -20.21 -7.44 19.59
N GLY A 524 -18.97 -7.78 19.27
CA GLY A 524 -18.63 -8.91 18.42
C GLY A 524 -17.29 -8.74 17.70
N ARG A 525 -17.28 -8.99 16.39
CA ARG A 525 -16.08 -8.88 15.54
C ARG A 525 -16.32 -8.00 14.32
N SER A 526 -15.39 -7.10 14.02
CA SER A 526 -15.39 -6.29 12.82
C SER A 526 -14.66 -6.97 11.67
N ILE A 527 -15.17 -6.71 10.47
CA ILE A 527 -14.51 -6.96 9.19
C ILE A 527 -14.46 -5.62 8.47
N VAL A 528 -13.27 -5.17 8.15
CA VAL A 528 -13.02 -3.91 7.42
C VAL A 528 -12.24 -4.26 6.16
N ASP A 529 -12.84 -4.02 5.01
CA ASP A 529 -12.28 -4.27 3.69
C ASP A 529 -12.64 -3.14 2.71
N ASP A 530 -12.38 -3.35 1.42
CA ASP A 530 -12.67 -2.40 0.34
C ASP A 530 -14.17 -2.13 0.15
N GLN A 531 -15.06 -2.98 0.68
CA GLN A 531 -16.51 -2.82 0.64
C GLN A 531 -17.04 -2.03 1.85
N GLY A 532 -16.18 -1.71 2.82
CA GLY A 532 -16.49 -0.93 4.01
C GLY A 532 -16.43 -1.75 5.31
N ALA A 533 -17.00 -1.20 6.37
CA ALA A 533 -16.97 -1.83 7.68
C ALA A 533 -18.25 -2.63 7.98
N MET A 534 -18.07 -3.84 8.50
CA MET A 534 -19.14 -4.70 8.97
C MET A 534 -18.84 -5.20 10.38
N LEU A 535 -19.82 -5.12 11.27
CA LEU A 535 -19.78 -5.73 12.60
C LEU A 535 -20.67 -6.98 12.61
N LEU A 536 -20.06 -8.14 12.84
CA LEU A 536 -20.77 -9.38 13.13
C LEU A 536 -20.99 -9.45 14.63
N SER A 537 -22.22 -9.14 15.05
CA SER A 537 -22.57 -8.92 16.44
C SER A 537 -23.22 -10.14 17.08
N ASP A 538 -22.70 -10.52 18.24
CA ASP A 538 -23.19 -11.59 19.11
C ASP A 538 -23.89 -11.07 20.37
N LYS A 539 -23.89 -9.75 20.57
CA LYS A 539 -24.61 -9.05 21.64
C LYS A 539 -25.00 -7.66 21.19
N LEU A 540 -26.28 -7.30 21.37
CA LEU A 540 -26.81 -5.98 21.03
C LEU A 540 -27.67 -5.47 22.19
N GLU A 541 -27.33 -4.28 22.68
CA GLU A 541 -28.02 -3.61 23.77
C GLU A 541 -28.53 -2.25 23.32
N ILE A 542 -29.71 -1.89 23.82
CA ILE A 542 -30.28 -0.55 23.66
C ILE A 542 -30.02 0.17 24.98
N PRO A 543 -28.99 1.02 25.10
CA PRO A 543 -28.68 1.70 26.35
C PRO A 543 -29.88 2.51 26.83
N GLU A 544 -30.24 2.34 28.11
CA GLU A 544 -31.23 3.19 28.76
C GLU A 544 -30.69 4.62 28.82
N LYS A 545 -31.40 5.54 28.16
CA LYS A 545 -31.07 6.96 28.23
C LYS A 545 -31.90 7.60 29.33
N ASP A 546 -31.24 7.95 30.44
CA ASP A 546 -31.82 8.91 31.38
C ASP A 546 -31.82 10.30 30.72
N SER A 547 -32.99 10.72 30.28
CA SER A 547 -33.19 12.01 29.63
C SER A 547 -32.83 13.19 30.54
N GLN A 548 -32.96 13.06 31.86
CA GLN A 548 -32.58 14.11 32.82
C GLN A 548 -31.06 14.20 32.94
N LEU A 549 -30.38 13.06 33.04
CA LEU A 549 -28.91 13.02 33.08
C LEU A 549 -28.34 13.61 31.78
N ARG A 550 -28.86 13.19 30.62
CA ARG A 550 -28.39 13.71 29.33
C ARG A 550 -28.64 15.20 29.16
N ALA A 551 -29.79 15.69 29.61
CA ALA A 551 -30.09 17.13 29.62
C ALA A 551 -29.16 17.91 30.57
N THR A 552 -28.64 17.27 31.61
CA THR A 552 -27.69 17.87 32.55
C THR A 552 -26.29 17.92 31.96
N GLU A 553 -25.82 16.82 31.35
CA GLU A 553 -24.55 16.77 30.61
C GLU A 553 -24.52 17.81 29.48
N LEU A 554 -25.60 17.93 28.70
CA LEU A 554 -25.70 18.92 27.62
C LEU A 554 -25.68 20.36 28.16
N ARG A 555 -26.37 20.63 29.26
CA ARG A 555 -26.34 21.95 29.92
C ARG A 555 -24.93 22.28 30.40
N ALA A 556 -24.22 21.34 30.99
CA ALA A 556 -22.83 21.54 31.38
C ALA A 556 -21.92 21.79 30.16
N LEU A 557 -22.04 20.99 29.10
CA LEU A 557 -21.28 21.14 27.86
C LEU A 557 -21.50 22.52 27.21
N TRP A 558 -22.71 23.05 27.29
CA TRP A 558 -23.07 24.36 26.72
C TRP A 558 -22.88 25.53 27.68
N GLY A 559 -22.33 25.30 28.88
CA GLY A 559 -22.05 26.36 29.87
C GLY A 559 -23.31 26.94 30.53
N TRP A 560 -24.38 26.16 30.61
CA TRP A 560 -25.65 26.52 31.26
C TRP A 560 -25.74 25.99 32.72
N SER A 561 -24.60 25.65 33.32
CA SER A 561 -24.51 25.12 34.68
C SER A 561 -25.00 26.09 35.74
#